data_AF-A0A178B432-F1
#
_entry.id   AF-A0A178B432-F1
#
_cell.length_a   1.000
_cell.length_b   1.000
_cell.length_c   1.000
_cell.angle_alpha   90.00
_cell.angle_beta   90.00
_cell.angle_gamma   90.00
#
_symmetry.space_group_name_H-M   'P 1'
#
loop_
_entity.id
_entity.type
_entity.pdbx_description
1 polymer ?
#
loop_
_entity_poly.entity_id
_entity_poly.type
_entity_poly.pdbx_seq_one_letter_code
_entity_poly.pdbx_strand_id
1 'polypeptide(L)'
;MRFTRNLITLFLCAATNLACECSQHDESALWVDTEDPSARVNELILLSGGSHIATTQGKMVVAMFPDTPELRSCLGNYATAQQSRRGDFLWSAIRCRSGNAVGAVSIVA
;
A
#
# COMPACT_ATOMS: atom_id res chain seq x y z
N MET A 1 31.49 -37.89 11.77
CA MET A 1 31.40 -36.73 10.85
C MET A 1 30.63 -35.64 11.57
N ARG A 2 31.28 -34.50 11.86
CA ARG A 2 30.69 -33.37 12.61
C ARG A 2 30.22 -32.33 11.59
N PHE A 3 28.92 -32.06 11.52
CA PHE A 3 28.37 -30.94 10.75
C PHE A 3 28.20 -29.73 11.65
N THR A 4 29.13 -28.78 11.54
CA THR A 4 29.02 -27.44 12.12
C THR A 4 27.99 -26.64 11.31
N ARG A 5 26.80 -26.43 11.88
CA ARG A 5 25.80 -25.49 11.33
C ARG A 5 26.17 -24.07 11.77
N ASN A 6 26.63 -23.27 10.81
CA ASN A 6 26.79 -21.83 10.94
C ASN A 6 25.40 -21.20 11.18
N LEU A 7 25.20 -20.58 12.34
CA LEU A 7 24.09 -19.66 12.57
C LEU A 7 24.48 -18.29 11.98
N ILE A 8 23.88 -17.94 10.85
CA ILE A 8 23.88 -16.56 10.35
C ILE A 8 22.73 -15.86 11.05
N THR A 9 23.04 -15.16 12.14
CA THR A 9 22.10 -14.26 12.83
C THR A 9 22.01 -12.97 12.01
N LEU A 10 20.98 -12.85 11.18
CA LEU A 10 20.62 -11.59 10.53
C LEU A 10 20.06 -10.64 11.57
N PHE A 11 20.90 -9.70 12.00
CA PHE A 11 20.54 -8.56 12.84
C PHE A 11 19.76 -7.57 11.95
N LEU A 12 18.45 -7.75 11.84
CA LEU A 12 17.58 -6.82 11.13
C LEU A 12 17.31 -5.62 12.06
N CYS A 13 17.87 -4.46 11.71
CA CYS A 13 17.61 -3.19 12.38
C CYS A 13 16.11 -2.96 12.58
N ALA A 14 15.66 -3.03 13.83
CA ALA A 14 14.37 -2.49 14.24
C ALA A 14 14.51 -0.97 14.36
N ALA A 15 14.41 -0.28 13.23
CA ALA A 15 14.11 1.14 13.25
C ALA A 15 12.70 1.31 13.83
N THR A 16 12.60 1.93 14.99
CA THR A 16 11.33 2.35 15.60
C THR A 16 10.71 3.46 14.75
N ASN A 17 10.16 3.11 13.59
CA ASN A 17 9.15 3.93 12.94
C ASN A 17 7.90 3.86 13.81
N LEU A 18 7.12 4.94 13.93
CA LEU A 18 5.70 4.75 14.25
C LEU A 18 5.18 3.70 13.27
N ALA A 19 4.86 2.51 13.77
CA ALA A 19 4.78 1.33 12.93
C ALA A 19 3.70 1.54 11.88
N CYS A 20 4.12 1.71 10.62
CA CYS A 20 3.23 1.70 9.49
C CYS A 20 2.73 0.27 9.31
N GLU A 21 1.54 0.00 9.83
CA GLU A 21 0.93 -1.32 9.82
C GLU A 21 -0.04 -1.37 8.65
N CYS A 22 0.32 -2.11 7.60
CA CYS A 22 -0.50 -2.22 6.39
C CYS A 22 -0.84 -3.67 6.08
N SER A 23 -2.04 -3.85 5.54
CA SER A 23 -2.54 -5.10 4.97
C SER A 23 -3.19 -4.81 3.63
N GLN A 24 -3.26 -5.81 2.77
CA GLN A 24 -3.96 -5.72 1.50
C GLN A 24 -4.91 -6.89 1.29
N HIS A 25 -5.85 -6.69 0.38
CA HIS A 25 -6.62 -7.74 -0.25
C HIS A 25 -6.23 -7.81 -1.72
N ASP A 26 -5.94 -9.02 -2.19
CA ASP A 26 -5.53 -9.27 -3.56
C ASP A 26 -6.73 -9.70 -4.41
N GLU A 27 -7.05 -8.90 -5.42
CA GLU A 27 -7.94 -9.25 -6.53
C GLU A 27 -7.39 -8.61 -7.81
N SER A 28 -7.08 -9.46 -8.80
CA SER A 28 -6.48 -9.04 -10.04
C SER A 28 -7.48 -8.39 -10.97
N ALA A 29 -6.98 -7.61 -11.93
CA ALA A 29 -7.74 -7.11 -13.06
C ALA A 29 -8.95 -6.21 -12.70
N LEU A 30 -9.01 -5.63 -11.50
CA LEU A 30 -10.02 -4.61 -11.16
C LEU A 30 -9.66 -3.21 -11.68
N TRP A 31 -8.36 -2.96 -11.89
CA TRP A 31 -7.85 -1.67 -12.35
C TRP A 31 -7.21 -1.81 -13.73
N VAL A 32 -7.76 -1.11 -14.70
CA VAL A 32 -7.19 -0.93 -16.04
C VAL A 32 -7.29 0.54 -16.39
N ASP A 33 -6.16 1.21 -16.47
CA ASP A 33 -6.10 2.63 -16.82
C ASP A 33 -4.77 2.99 -17.48
N THR A 34 -4.64 4.24 -17.93
CA THR A 34 -3.37 4.78 -18.43
C THR A 34 -2.32 4.93 -17.33
N GLU A 35 -2.78 5.10 -16.08
CA GLU A 35 -1.93 5.25 -14.91
C GLU A 35 -1.97 4.02 -14.02
N ASP A 36 -0.79 3.72 -13.51
CA ASP A 36 -0.52 2.80 -12.44
C ASP A 36 -1.41 3.06 -11.20
N PRO A 37 -2.03 2.04 -10.59
CA PRO A 37 -2.93 2.26 -9.45
C PRO A 37 -2.23 2.92 -8.26
N SER A 38 -0.96 2.62 -7.98
CA SER A 38 -0.19 3.31 -6.93
C SER A 38 0.04 4.79 -7.24
N ALA A 39 0.19 5.18 -8.50
CA ALA A 39 0.32 6.58 -8.90
C ALA A 39 -0.99 7.33 -8.57
N ARG A 40 -2.14 6.73 -8.91
CA ARG A 40 -3.46 7.29 -8.58
C ARG A 40 -3.70 7.37 -7.07
N VAL A 41 -3.26 6.36 -6.31
CA VAL A 41 -3.30 6.40 -4.84
C VAL A 41 -2.52 7.59 -4.31
N ASN A 42 -1.28 7.79 -4.78
CA ASN A 42 -0.43 8.89 -4.31
C ASN A 42 -1.04 10.26 -4.62
N GLU A 43 -1.66 10.43 -5.79
CA GLU A 43 -2.39 11.66 -6.11
C GLU A 43 -3.59 11.88 -5.19
N LEU A 44 -4.44 10.86 -4.99
CA LEU A 44 -5.58 10.97 -4.09
C LEU A 44 -5.14 11.24 -2.64
N ILE A 45 -4.01 10.70 -2.20
CA ILE A 45 -3.40 11.02 -0.90
C ILE A 45 -3.02 12.50 -0.82
N LEU A 46 -2.43 13.10 -1.88
CA LEU A 46 -2.12 14.53 -1.92
C LEU A 46 -3.39 15.39 -1.82
N LEU A 47 -4.51 14.89 -2.34
CA LEU A 47 -5.83 15.51 -2.24
C LEU A 47 -6.57 15.23 -0.92
N SER A 48 -5.90 14.60 0.06
CA SER A 48 -6.49 14.21 1.36
C SER A 48 -7.61 13.17 1.24
N GLY A 49 -7.52 12.29 0.24
CA GLY A 49 -8.49 11.25 -0.10
C GLY A 49 -9.32 11.60 -1.34
N GLY A 50 -10.38 10.83 -1.57
CA GLY A 50 -11.32 11.05 -2.67
C GLY A 50 -11.62 9.80 -3.47
N SER A 51 -12.15 9.97 -4.67
CA SER A 51 -12.44 8.88 -5.60
C SER A 51 -11.99 9.22 -7.00
N HIS A 52 -11.55 8.21 -7.75
CA HIS A 52 -11.22 8.32 -9.15
C HIS A 52 -11.89 7.18 -9.92
N ILE A 53 -12.35 7.46 -11.14
CA ILE A 53 -12.90 6.46 -12.06
C ILE A 53 -11.91 6.36 -13.21
N ALA A 54 -11.33 5.17 -13.38
CA ALA A 54 -10.39 4.90 -14.45
C ALA A 54 -11.06 5.03 -15.82
N THR A 55 -10.27 5.31 -16.85
CA THR A 55 -10.77 5.47 -18.21
C THR A 55 -11.30 4.16 -18.79
N THR A 56 -10.65 3.03 -18.46
CA THR A 56 -11.00 1.72 -19.03
C THR A 56 -11.79 0.88 -18.04
N GLN A 57 -11.27 0.65 -16.83
CA GLN A 57 -11.96 -0.15 -15.82
C GLN A 57 -11.48 0.17 -14.41
N GLY A 58 -12.42 0.27 -13.49
CA GLY A 58 -12.13 0.41 -12.07
C GLY A 58 -12.52 1.76 -11.50
N LYS A 59 -13.01 1.76 -10.27
CA LYS A 59 -13.20 2.93 -9.43
C LYS A 59 -12.38 2.77 -8.18
N MET A 60 -11.47 3.72 -7.96
CA MET A 60 -10.64 3.79 -6.77
C MET A 60 -11.23 4.78 -5.78
N VAL A 61 -11.18 4.44 -4.49
CA VAL A 61 -11.52 5.33 -3.38
C VAL A 61 -10.38 5.30 -2.37
N VAL A 62 -9.92 6.47 -1.93
CA VAL A 62 -8.94 6.64 -0.86
C VAL A 62 -9.59 7.43 0.27
N ALA A 63 -9.50 6.92 1.49
CA ALA A 63 -10.01 7.57 2.69
C ALA A 63 -8.96 7.54 3.81
N MET A 64 -8.84 8.63 4.57
CA MET A 64 -7.87 8.78 5.66
C MET A 64 -8.52 9.51 6.84
N PHE A 65 -8.28 9.02 8.06
CA PHE A 65 -8.81 9.65 9.27
C PHE A 65 -8.00 9.32 10.56
N PRO A 66 -7.56 10.32 11.34
CA PRO A 66 -7.23 11.66 10.85
C PRO A 66 -6.23 11.58 9.69
N ASP A 67 -6.29 12.56 8.79
CA ASP A 67 -5.29 12.69 7.75
C ASP A 67 -4.01 13.30 8.32
N THR A 68 -2.93 12.51 8.34
CA THR A 68 -1.65 12.87 8.95
C THR A 68 -0.51 12.62 7.96
N PRO A 69 0.58 13.40 7.97
CA PRO A 69 1.73 13.18 7.08
C PRO A 69 2.30 11.75 7.19
N GLU A 70 2.31 11.18 8.39
CA GLU A 70 2.79 9.83 8.66
C GLU A 70 1.90 8.79 8.00
N LEU A 71 0.56 8.94 8.09
CA LEU A 71 -0.37 8.05 7.40
C LEU A 71 -0.28 8.18 5.88
N ARG A 72 -0.16 9.41 5.35
CA ARG A 72 0.01 9.67 3.92
C ARG A 72 1.24 8.95 3.37
N SER A 73 2.38 9.12 4.04
CA SER A 73 3.62 8.45 3.67
C SER A 73 3.51 6.93 3.80
N CYS A 74 2.90 6.45 4.89
CA CYS A 74 2.67 5.02 5.13
C CYS A 74 1.85 4.35 4.01
N LEU A 75 0.69 4.94 3.67
CA LEU A 75 -0.22 4.40 2.67
C LEU A 75 0.39 4.45 1.25
N GLY A 76 1.01 5.57 0.88
CA GLY A 76 1.62 5.74 -0.45
C GLY A 76 2.84 4.85 -0.69
N ASN A 77 3.71 4.73 0.32
CA ASN A 77 4.88 3.85 0.25
C ASN A 77 4.46 2.39 0.13
N TYR A 78 3.44 1.96 0.88
CA TYR A 78 2.94 0.60 0.81
C TYR A 78 2.31 0.31 -0.56
N ALA A 79 1.43 1.17 -1.07
CA ALA A 79 0.84 1.00 -2.41
C ALA A 79 1.90 0.87 -3.51
N THR A 80 2.93 1.72 -3.47
CA THR A 80 4.07 1.68 -4.40
C THR A 80 4.90 0.38 -4.26
N ALA A 81 5.15 -0.05 -3.02
CA ALA A 81 5.88 -1.28 -2.75
C ALA A 81 5.14 -2.54 -3.21
N GLN A 82 3.81 -2.56 -3.10
CA GLN A 82 3.01 -3.71 -3.55
C GLN A 82 2.92 -3.78 -5.07
N GLN A 83 2.84 -2.62 -5.71
CA GLN A 83 2.88 -2.54 -7.16
C GLN A 83 4.21 -3.02 -7.76
N SER A 84 5.34 -2.70 -7.13
CA SER A 84 6.68 -3.11 -7.62
C SER A 84 7.01 -4.58 -7.39
N ARG A 85 6.24 -5.31 -6.58
CA ARG A 85 6.54 -6.71 -6.22
C ARG A 85 5.95 -7.76 -7.16
N ARG A 86 4.91 -7.43 -7.95
CA ARG A 86 4.22 -8.39 -8.83
C ARG A 86 3.75 -7.67 -10.09
N GLY A 87 4.18 -8.14 -11.26
CA GLY A 87 4.00 -7.45 -12.56
C GLY A 87 2.55 -7.32 -13.05
N ASP A 88 1.62 -8.03 -12.41
CA ASP A 88 0.19 -7.90 -12.62
C ASP A 88 -0.37 -7.17 -11.39
N PHE A 89 -1.15 -6.09 -11.56
CA PHE A 89 -1.75 -5.39 -10.41
C PHE A 89 -2.71 -6.33 -9.69
N LEU A 90 -2.27 -6.86 -8.55
CA LEU A 90 -3.00 -7.91 -7.84
C LEU A 90 -3.80 -7.40 -6.65
N TRP A 91 -3.66 -6.16 -6.19
CA TRP A 91 -4.38 -5.68 -5.01
C TRP A 91 -5.61 -4.84 -5.38
N SER A 92 -6.69 -5.05 -4.63
CA SER A 92 -7.95 -4.31 -4.75
C SER A 92 -8.26 -3.47 -3.52
N ALA A 93 -7.68 -3.80 -2.37
CA ALA A 93 -7.80 -2.98 -1.19
C ALA A 93 -6.50 -2.93 -0.41
N ILE A 94 -6.21 -1.77 0.17
CA ILE A 94 -5.12 -1.57 1.13
C ILE A 94 -5.72 -0.93 2.36
N ARG A 95 -5.32 -1.39 3.54
CA ARG A 95 -5.64 -0.71 4.81
C ARG A 95 -4.35 -0.53 5.58
N CYS A 96 -4.07 0.72 5.96
CA CYS A 96 -2.90 1.09 6.74
C CYS A 96 -3.29 1.80 8.03
N ARG A 97 -2.43 1.68 9.03
CA ARG A 97 -2.49 2.41 10.29
C ARG A 97 -1.13 3.02 10.59
N SER A 98 -1.15 4.26 11.09
CA SER A 98 0.02 4.91 11.67
C SER A 98 -0.41 5.62 12.95
N GLY A 99 0.01 5.10 14.11
CA GLY A 99 -0.46 5.58 15.41
C GLY A 99 -1.99 5.41 15.58
N ASN A 100 -2.71 6.52 15.71
CA ASN A 100 -4.19 6.56 15.78
C ASN A 100 -4.86 6.86 14.42
N ALA A 101 -4.08 7.11 13.38
CA ALA A 101 -4.57 7.40 12.03
C ALA A 101 -4.78 6.10 11.24
N VAL A 102 -5.89 6.03 10.49
CA VAL A 102 -6.24 4.92 9.61
C VAL A 102 -6.46 5.41 8.18
N GLY A 103 -5.95 4.65 7.22
CA GLY A 103 -6.10 4.93 5.80
C GLY A 103 -6.55 3.67 5.06
N ALA A 104 -7.36 3.85 4.04
CA ALA A 104 -7.81 2.76 3.19
C ALA A 104 -7.83 3.17 1.72
N VAL A 105 -7.48 2.22 0.86
CA VAL A 105 -7.70 2.24 -0.59
C VAL A 105 -8.66 1.10 -0.90
N SER A 106 -9.61 1.34 -1.81
CA SER A 106 -10.49 0.30 -2.37
C SER A 106 -10.62 0.53 -3.87
N ILE A 107 -10.58 -0.55 -4.64
CA ILE A 107 -10.81 -0.61 -6.08
C ILE A 107 -11.97 -1.57 -6.31
N VAL A 108 -12.92 -1.17 -7.15
CA VAL A 108 -14.04 -2.01 -7.62
C VAL A 108 -14.15 -1.87 -9.13
N ALA A 109 -14.56 -2.92 -9.86
CA ALA A 109 -14.75 -2.87 -11.31
C ALA A 109 -15.95 -2.00 -11.74
#